data_AF-A0A9W7GPS6-F1
#
_entry.id   AF-A0A9W7GPS6-F1
#
_cell.length_a   1.000
_cell.length_b   1.000
_cell.length_c   1.000
_cell.angle_alpha   90.00
_cell.angle_beta   90.00
_cell.angle_gamma   90.00
#
_symmetry.space_group_name_H-M   'P 1'
#
loop_
_entity.id
_entity.type
_entity.pdbx_description
1 polymer ?
#
loop_
_entity_poly.entity_id
_entity_poly.type
_entity_poly.pdbx_seq_one_letter_code
_entity_poly.pdbx_strand_id
1 'polypeptide(L)'
;MKLSYVLPCLVSAALAITSPDDPLCVYPGTCSPPSSSDYPYVGGRTELVPRSQWVESGGFCGALSIQSIAMTYGAYISQDIVRKHAPEQSGSHGDETLGYEISTENILPALEALSLTYDSWDSSSTALPQGNAYLQWMKKQLVRGAGIVQFVLCAGDEHYIPQDDGTALYFDHIEPFFKIYSKHPLTDEAIYDDDIVVHGSDYGPDGQDNLGYFRTFASILDDTNMKGNCADAGTEWKQNEMFPCINSNITYGTAITGLDGLGFDPIMSVPTALLVNSTSEPDIREGNDPAIFQATLLIGVDSGLASGTYLVSRFDGVDEFREGKRSAVYEVEVEEARAQPLEWVDSVTFLSSSAVYYTVEKN
;
A
#
# COMPACT_ATOMS: atom_id res chain seq x y z
N MET A 1 -25.20 -9.79 24.86
CA MET A 1 -25.48 -8.38 25.23
C MET A 1 -25.85 -7.69 23.93
N LYS A 2 -27.12 -7.29 23.73
CA LYS A 2 -27.60 -6.76 22.44
C LYS A 2 -27.07 -5.33 22.26
N LEU A 3 -26.18 -5.12 21.30
CA LEU A 3 -25.66 -3.80 20.93
C LEU A 3 -26.72 -3.10 20.06
N SER A 4 -27.13 -1.89 20.46
CA SER A 4 -28.06 -1.06 19.70
C SER A 4 -27.32 -0.36 18.56
N TYR A 5 -27.86 -0.49 17.34
CA TYR A 5 -27.35 0.11 16.12
C TYR A 5 -27.37 1.65 16.19
N VAL A 6 -26.23 2.25 15.84
CA VAL A 6 -26.11 3.69 15.53
C VAL A 6 -26.41 3.87 14.03
N LEU A 7 -27.26 4.84 13.72
CA LEU A 7 -27.65 5.19 12.34
C LEU A 7 -26.42 5.55 11.48
N PRO A 8 -26.32 5.07 10.23
CA PRO A 8 -25.29 5.52 9.31
C PRO A 8 -25.59 6.95 8.85
N CYS A 9 -24.65 7.87 9.09
CA CYS A 9 -24.68 9.21 8.52
C CYS A 9 -24.18 9.10 7.08
N LEU A 10 -25.06 9.37 6.10
CA LEU A 10 -24.71 9.47 4.69
C LEU A 10 -23.70 10.61 4.49
N VAL A 11 -22.45 10.28 4.22
CA VAL A 11 -21.46 11.23 3.70
C VAL A 11 -21.68 11.35 2.20
N SER A 12 -22.36 12.42 1.78
CA SER A 12 -22.42 12.80 0.36
C SER A 12 -21.07 13.40 -0.03
N ALA A 13 -20.30 12.71 -0.86
CA ALA A 13 -19.15 13.29 -1.54
C ALA A 13 -19.65 14.38 -2.51
N ALA A 14 -19.32 15.63 -2.21
CA ALA A 14 -19.55 16.76 -3.09
C ALA A 14 -18.45 16.82 -4.15
N LEU A 15 -18.81 17.27 -5.35
CA LEU A 15 -17.90 17.53 -6.47
C LEU A 15 -16.74 18.45 -6.05
N ALA A 16 -15.51 17.91 -6.02
CA ALA A 16 -14.30 18.71 -5.92
C ALA A 16 -13.94 19.26 -7.30
N ILE A 17 -14.29 20.54 -7.50
CA ILE A 17 -13.61 21.41 -8.46
C ILE A 17 -12.22 21.65 -7.88
N THR A 18 -11.18 21.47 -8.69
CA THR A 18 -9.78 21.69 -8.33
C THR A 18 -9.61 23.00 -7.56
N SER A 19 -9.16 22.90 -6.30
CA SER A 19 -8.60 24.04 -5.60
C SER A 19 -7.09 24.02 -5.83
N PRO A 20 -6.52 24.99 -6.56
CA PRO A 20 -5.07 25.21 -6.58
C PRO A 20 -4.48 25.65 -5.22
N ASP A 21 -5.25 25.57 -4.13
CA ASP A 21 -4.89 26.04 -2.80
C ASP A 21 -4.82 24.89 -1.76
N ASP A 22 -4.79 23.61 -2.15
CA ASP A 22 -4.59 22.52 -1.17
C ASP A 22 -3.14 22.55 -0.65
N PRO A 23 -2.90 22.99 0.60
CA PRO A 23 -1.54 23.14 1.13
C PRO A 23 -0.88 21.80 1.46
N LEU A 24 -1.63 20.70 1.45
CA LEU A 24 -1.14 19.34 1.67
C LEU A 24 -0.79 18.64 0.35
N CYS A 25 -1.14 19.24 -0.77
CA CYS A 25 -0.78 18.79 -2.10
C CYS A 25 0.52 19.46 -2.56
N VAL A 26 1.62 18.73 -2.57
CA VAL A 26 2.93 19.29 -2.90
C VAL A 26 3.19 19.18 -4.40
N TYR A 27 3.34 20.33 -5.06
CA TYR A 27 3.80 20.42 -6.46
C TYR A 27 5.24 19.87 -6.58
N PRO A 28 5.61 19.16 -7.67
CA PRO A 28 4.88 18.94 -8.92
C PRO A 28 3.86 17.79 -8.90
N GLY A 29 3.66 17.14 -7.76
CA GLY A 29 2.63 16.13 -7.56
C GLY A 29 1.22 16.67 -7.86
N THR A 30 0.36 15.78 -8.34
CA THR A 30 -1.09 16.02 -8.45
C THR A 30 -1.80 15.10 -7.47
N CYS A 31 -2.62 15.63 -6.56
CA CYS A 31 -3.37 14.86 -5.55
C CYS A 31 -4.90 14.88 -5.81
N SER A 32 -5.33 15.48 -6.93
CA SER A 32 -6.73 15.48 -7.34
C SER A 32 -7.00 14.30 -8.27
N PRO A 33 -8.00 13.45 -7.98
CA PRO A 33 -8.32 12.33 -8.85
C PRO A 33 -8.82 12.82 -10.21
N PRO A 34 -8.58 12.05 -11.29
CA PRO A 34 -9.16 12.38 -12.59
C PRO A 34 -10.69 12.28 -12.57
N SER A 35 -11.35 13.02 -13.47
CA SER A 35 -12.81 12.97 -13.59
C SER A 35 -13.28 11.56 -13.97
N SER A 36 -14.29 11.05 -13.26
CA SER A 36 -14.92 9.76 -13.57
C SER A 36 -15.66 9.75 -14.91
N SER A 37 -16.00 10.92 -15.47
CA SER A 37 -16.54 11.01 -16.84
C SER A 37 -15.51 10.68 -17.91
N ASP A 38 -14.24 11.03 -17.64
CA ASP A 38 -13.14 10.92 -18.60
C ASP A 38 -12.38 9.62 -18.38
N TYR A 39 -12.34 9.14 -17.13
CA TYR A 39 -11.72 7.91 -16.69
C TYR A 39 -12.75 6.99 -16.01
N PRO A 40 -13.67 6.38 -16.80
CA PRO A 40 -14.77 5.59 -16.26
C PRO A 40 -14.32 4.21 -15.73
N TYR A 41 -13.10 3.77 -16.01
CA TYR A 41 -12.58 2.49 -15.55
C TYR A 41 -11.56 2.70 -14.43
N VAL A 42 -11.83 2.12 -13.27
CA VAL A 42 -10.98 2.21 -12.08
C VAL A 42 -10.67 0.79 -11.60
N GLY A 43 -9.42 0.54 -11.21
CA GLY A 43 -8.98 -0.71 -10.62
C GLY A 43 -7.96 -0.47 -9.51
N GLY A 44 -7.58 -1.52 -8.79
CA GLY A 44 -6.66 -1.46 -7.66
C GLY A 44 -7.36 -1.44 -6.31
N ARG A 45 -6.59 -1.17 -5.26
CA ARG A 45 -7.05 -1.04 -3.88
C ARG A 45 -7.67 0.33 -3.66
N THR A 46 -8.99 0.40 -3.60
CA THR A 46 -9.71 1.67 -3.42
C THR A 46 -9.59 2.25 -2.02
N GLU A 47 -9.44 1.36 -1.04
CA GLU A 47 -9.44 1.68 0.39
C GLU A 47 -8.03 1.86 0.98
N LEU A 48 -6.98 1.90 0.16
CA LEU A 48 -5.66 2.27 0.66
C LEU A 48 -5.66 3.75 1.04
N VAL A 49 -5.21 4.04 2.25
CA VAL A 49 -5.01 5.40 2.76
C VAL A 49 -3.52 5.64 2.89
N PRO A 50 -2.92 6.62 2.17
CA PRO A 50 -1.52 6.98 2.33
C PRO A 50 -1.18 7.33 3.78
N ARG A 51 0.03 6.96 4.19
CA ARG A 51 0.51 7.04 5.58
C ARG A 51 1.82 7.84 5.62
N SER A 52 2.34 8.07 6.82
CA SER A 52 3.63 8.75 7.00
C SER A 52 4.69 7.79 7.51
N GLN A 53 5.84 7.75 6.83
CA GLN A 53 7.01 7.00 7.28
C GLN A 53 7.63 7.67 8.51
N TRP A 54 8.37 6.86 9.24
CA TRP A 54 9.40 7.34 10.14
C TRP A 54 10.60 7.89 9.35
N VAL A 55 11.12 9.05 9.75
CA VAL A 55 12.09 9.83 8.95
C VAL A 55 13.53 9.56 9.41
N GLU A 56 13.69 9.00 10.59
CA GLU A 56 14.97 8.69 11.21
C GLU A 56 15.66 7.48 10.58
N SER A 57 17.00 7.50 10.60
CA SER A 57 17.87 6.41 10.15
C SER A 57 17.74 5.99 8.67
N GLY A 58 16.90 6.66 7.88
CA GLY A 58 16.57 6.25 6.52
C GLY A 58 15.84 4.90 6.46
N GLY A 59 15.13 4.66 5.36
CA GLY A 59 14.73 3.29 5.00
C GLY A 59 13.48 2.72 5.65
N PHE A 60 12.53 3.56 6.07
CA PHE A 60 11.20 3.10 6.47
C PHE A 60 10.15 3.14 5.36
N CYS A 61 10.46 3.77 4.22
CA CYS A 61 9.60 3.87 3.06
C CYS A 61 9.04 2.51 2.58
N GLY A 62 9.92 1.51 2.46
CA GLY A 62 9.48 0.15 2.13
C GLY A 62 8.66 -0.52 3.24
N ALA A 63 8.96 -0.25 4.51
CA ALA A 63 8.19 -0.77 5.64
C ALA A 63 6.78 -0.15 5.70
N LEU A 64 6.67 1.16 5.46
CA LEU A 64 5.41 1.89 5.36
C LEU A 64 4.59 1.42 4.15
N SER A 65 5.25 1.20 3.01
CA SER A 65 4.61 0.67 1.80
C SER A 65 3.95 -0.68 2.08
N ILE A 66 4.68 -1.60 2.73
CA ILE A 66 4.15 -2.91 3.15
C ILE A 66 2.99 -2.74 4.15
N GLN A 67 3.16 -1.91 5.20
CA GLN A 67 2.10 -1.63 6.19
C GLN A 67 0.83 -1.14 5.49
N SER A 68 0.94 -0.13 4.65
CA SER A 68 -0.19 0.53 4.00
C SER A 68 -0.95 -0.43 3.08
N ILE A 69 -0.23 -1.26 2.33
CA ILE A 69 -0.86 -2.24 1.45
C ILE A 69 -1.46 -3.41 2.25
N ALA A 70 -0.78 -3.92 3.28
CA ALA A 70 -1.29 -5.00 4.13
C ALA A 70 -2.61 -4.64 4.82
N MET A 71 -2.80 -3.37 5.18
CA MET A 71 -4.05 -2.88 5.76
C MET A 71 -5.22 -3.08 4.79
N THR A 72 -5.02 -3.00 3.48
CA THR A 72 -6.06 -3.27 2.48
C THR A 72 -6.45 -4.74 2.34
N TYR A 73 -5.83 -5.61 3.14
CA TYR A 73 -6.13 -7.03 3.29
C TYR A 73 -6.58 -7.40 4.71
N GLY A 74 -6.78 -6.42 5.59
CA GLY A 74 -7.21 -6.65 6.97
C GLY A 74 -6.05 -6.84 7.95
N ALA A 75 -4.82 -6.45 7.62
CA ALA A 75 -3.67 -6.58 8.51
C ALA A 75 -3.00 -5.23 8.80
N TYR A 76 -2.93 -4.84 10.06
CA TYR A 76 -2.04 -3.76 10.50
C TYR A 76 -0.74 -4.39 11.00
N ILE A 77 0.39 -3.91 10.48
CA ILE A 77 1.72 -4.36 10.87
C ILE A 77 2.55 -3.10 11.06
N SER A 78 3.05 -2.85 12.29
CA SER A 78 3.87 -1.66 12.55
C SER A 78 5.10 -1.58 11.66
N GLN A 79 5.57 -0.37 11.35
CA GLN A 79 6.78 -0.16 10.54
C GLN A 79 8.00 -0.86 11.17
N ASP A 80 8.08 -0.83 12.51
CA ASP A 80 9.11 -1.54 13.28
C ASP A 80 9.05 -3.06 13.12
N ILE A 81 7.85 -3.64 13.17
CA ILE A 81 7.67 -5.09 12.99
C ILE A 81 8.06 -5.50 11.57
N VAL A 82 7.70 -4.72 10.55
CA VAL A 82 8.09 -5.03 9.16
C VAL A 82 9.61 -5.14 9.03
N ARG A 83 10.36 -4.16 9.55
CA ARG A 83 11.84 -4.20 9.52
C ARG A 83 12.42 -5.38 10.31
N LYS A 84 11.84 -5.72 11.46
CA LYS A 84 12.29 -6.87 12.27
C LYS A 84 12.06 -8.23 11.60
N HIS A 85 11.19 -8.28 10.58
CA HIS A 85 10.95 -9.47 9.77
C HIS A 85 11.73 -9.46 8.45
N ALA A 86 12.42 -8.36 8.12
CA ALA A 86 13.32 -8.30 6.98
C ALA A 86 14.69 -8.89 7.34
N PRO A 87 15.22 -9.87 6.59
CA PRO A 87 16.58 -10.35 6.83
C PRO A 87 17.63 -9.31 6.43
N GLU A 88 18.84 -9.47 6.99
CA GLU A 88 20.01 -8.69 6.61
C GLU A 88 20.30 -8.85 5.12
N GLN A 89 20.65 -7.74 4.48
CA GLN A 89 21.25 -7.71 3.15
C GLN A 89 22.45 -6.75 3.18
N SER A 90 23.34 -6.87 2.19
CA SER A 90 24.48 -5.96 2.12
C SER A 90 24.03 -4.51 1.93
N GLY A 91 24.70 -3.59 2.62
CA GLY A 91 24.40 -2.15 2.54
C GLY A 91 23.07 -1.70 3.16
N SER A 92 22.28 -2.60 3.76
CA SER A 92 21.03 -2.21 4.43
C SER A 92 21.28 -1.34 5.66
N HIS A 93 20.45 -0.32 5.86
CA HIS A 93 20.36 0.35 7.15
C HIS A 93 19.68 -0.56 8.18
N GLY A 94 20.26 -0.65 9.39
CA GLY A 94 19.68 -1.41 10.50
C GLY A 94 20.67 -2.35 11.17
N ASP A 95 20.16 -3.20 12.04
CA ASP A 95 20.91 -4.24 12.75
C ASP A 95 19.98 -5.36 13.24
N GLU A 96 20.54 -6.42 13.83
CA GLU A 96 19.78 -7.58 14.32
C GLU A 96 18.74 -7.25 15.41
N THR A 97 18.88 -6.12 16.12
CA THR A 97 17.98 -5.70 17.19
C THR A 97 16.85 -4.82 16.65
N LEU A 98 17.19 -3.91 15.74
CA LEU A 98 16.27 -2.95 15.13
C LEU A 98 15.66 -3.45 13.81
N GLY A 99 16.13 -4.56 13.27
CA GLY A 99 15.73 -5.03 11.95
C GLY A 99 16.31 -4.18 10.81
N TYR A 100 16.09 -4.65 9.59
CA TYR A 100 16.74 -4.15 8.39
C TYR A 100 15.78 -3.37 7.50
N GLU A 101 16.29 -2.40 6.74
CA GLU A 101 15.53 -1.69 5.71
C GLU A 101 15.08 -2.67 4.60
N ILE A 102 13.88 -2.44 4.07
CA ILE A 102 13.32 -3.22 2.96
C ILE A 102 14.01 -2.82 1.66
N SER A 103 14.40 -3.82 0.88
CA SER A 103 15.02 -3.65 -0.44
C SER A 103 14.70 -4.85 -1.34
N THR A 104 15.16 -4.81 -2.59
CA THR A 104 14.85 -5.83 -3.61
C THR A 104 15.30 -7.24 -3.23
N GLU A 105 16.31 -7.39 -2.37
CA GLU A 105 16.87 -8.71 -1.99
C GLU A 105 16.15 -9.35 -0.80
N ASN A 106 15.64 -8.53 0.13
CA ASN A 106 15.07 -9.02 1.39
C ASN A 106 13.54 -8.86 1.48
N ILE A 107 12.89 -8.17 0.53
CA ILE A 107 11.44 -7.96 0.56
C ILE A 107 10.65 -9.27 0.53
N LEU A 108 11.02 -10.23 -0.31
CA LEU A 108 10.27 -11.50 -0.43
C LEU A 108 10.26 -12.30 0.88
N PRO A 109 11.42 -12.62 1.50
CA PRO A 109 11.41 -13.31 2.79
C PRO A 109 10.75 -12.48 3.91
N ALA A 110 10.79 -11.14 3.84
CA ALA A 110 10.04 -10.29 4.77
C ALA A 110 8.53 -10.50 4.64
N LEU A 111 8.00 -10.49 3.41
CA LEU A 111 6.58 -10.73 3.15
C LEU A 111 6.13 -12.12 3.60
N GLU A 112 6.95 -13.16 3.35
CA GLU A 112 6.68 -14.53 3.83
C GLU A 112 6.63 -14.59 5.35
N ALA A 113 7.59 -13.95 6.03
CA ALA A 113 7.66 -13.91 7.48
C ALA A 113 6.48 -13.15 8.10
N LEU A 114 5.92 -12.18 7.39
CA LEU A 114 4.73 -11.40 7.75
C LEU A 114 3.41 -12.06 7.34
N SER A 115 3.44 -13.27 6.77
CA SER A 115 2.26 -13.97 6.28
C SER A 115 1.49 -13.18 5.20
N LEU A 116 2.22 -12.65 4.22
CA LEU A 116 1.69 -11.93 3.06
C LEU A 116 1.98 -12.73 1.77
N THR A 117 0.97 -12.90 0.91
CA THR A 117 1.18 -13.47 -0.43
C THR A 117 1.62 -12.38 -1.40
N TYR A 118 2.41 -12.74 -2.41
CA TYR A 118 2.96 -11.78 -3.35
C TYR A 118 3.15 -12.34 -4.76
N ASP A 119 3.30 -11.43 -5.72
CA ASP A 119 3.77 -11.65 -7.08
C ASP A 119 4.88 -10.63 -7.32
N SER A 120 6.11 -11.07 -7.62
CA SER A 120 7.26 -10.19 -7.78
C SER A 120 7.66 -10.06 -9.24
N TRP A 121 8.01 -8.83 -9.65
CA TRP A 121 8.59 -8.59 -10.95
C TRP A 121 9.95 -9.29 -11.08
N ASP A 122 10.11 -10.12 -12.12
CA ASP A 122 11.38 -10.79 -12.40
C ASP A 122 12.30 -9.88 -13.23
N SER A 123 12.92 -8.94 -12.53
CA SER A 123 13.90 -8.04 -13.12
C SER A 123 15.11 -8.78 -13.70
N SER A 124 15.48 -9.93 -13.13
CA SER A 124 16.70 -10.66 -13.51
C SER A 124 16.59 -11.35 -14.88
N SER A 125 15.38 -11.81 -15.24
CA SER A 125 15.15 -12.53 -16.49
C SER A 125 14.50 -11.68 -17.59
N THR A 126 14.07 -10.46 -17.28
CA THR A 126 13.45 -9.56 -18.25
C THR A 126 14.50 -8.77 -19.05
N ALA A 127 14.39 -8.80 -20.38
CA ALA A 127 15.27 -8.05 -21.27
C ALA A 127 15.19 -6.53 -21.05
N LEU A 128 16.35 -5.87 -21.13
CA LEU A 128 16.47 -4.42 -21.11
C LEU A 128 16.09 -3.80 -22.48
N PRO A 129 15.53 -2.58 -22.53
CA PRO A 129 15.00 -1.82 -21.39
C PRO A 129 13.68 -2.42 -20.86
N GLN A 130 13.52 -2.46 -19.55
CA GLN A 130 12.40 -3.14 -18.90
C GLN A 130 11.11 -2.30 -18.79
N GLY A 131 11.20 -0.97 -18.88
CA GLY A 131 10.12 -0.05 -18.50
C GLY A 131 8.75 -0.39 -19.10
N ASN A 132 8.66 -0.66 -20.40
CA ASN A 132 7.37 -1.00 -21.03
C ASN A 132 6.79 -2.34 -20.56
N ALA A 133 7.64 -3.36 -20.42
CA ALA A 133 7.21 -4.66 -19.91
C ALA A 133 6.80 -4.57 -18.44
N TYR A 134 7.49 -3.71 -17.68
CA TYR A 134 7.16 -3.42 -16.29
C TYR A 134 5.81 -2.72 -16.15
N LEU A 135 5.51 -1.69 -16.95
CA LEU A 135 4.21 -1.02 -16.93
C LEU A 135 3.05 -1.97 -17.29
N GLN A 136 3.28 -2.92 -18.20
CA GLN A 136 2.32 -3.99 -18.49
C GLN A 136 2.07 -4.88 -17.27
N TRP A 137 3.13 -5.30 -16.59
CA TRP A 137 3.02 -6.08 -15.35
C TRP A 137 2.32 -5.27 -14.25
N MET A 138 2.71 -4.02 -14.02
CA MET A 138 2.09 -3.12 -13.04
C MET A 138 0.59 -2.99 -13.29
N LYS A 139 0.18 -2.66 -14.52
CA LYS A 139 -1.24 -2.56 -14.88
C LYS A 139 -1.98 -3.84 -14.55
N LYS A 140 -1.43 -4.99 -14.92
CA LYS A 140 -2.03 -6.30 -14.62
C LYS A 140 -2.20 -6.53 -13.12
N GLN A 141 -1.23 -6.15 -12.29
CA GLN A 141 -1.33 -6.29 -10.83
C GLN A 141 -2.38 -5.35 -10.25
N LEU A 142 -2.35 -4.06 -10.63
CA LEU A 142 -3.32 -3.08 -10.15
C LEU A 142 -4.75 -3.46 -10.56
N VAL A 143 -4.97 -3.90 -11.80
CA VAL A 143 -6.29 -4.38 -12.27
C VAL A 143 -6.79 -5.58 -11.48
N ARG A 144 -5.89 -6.45 -11.00
CA ARG A 144 -6.22 -7.59 -10.12
C ARG A 144 -6.47 -7.17 -8.67
N GLY A 145 -6.41 -5.88 -8.37
CA GLY A 145 -6.57 -5.36 -7.02
C GLY A 145 -5.35 -5.63 -6.14
N ALA A 146 -4.14 -5.80 -6.66
CA ALA A 146 -2.94 -5.85 -5.83
C ALA A 146 -2.43 -4.44 -5.52
N GLY A 147 -1.76 -4.27 -4.38
CA GLY A 147 -0.91 -3.11 -4.11
C GLY A 147 0.55 -3.47 -4.39
N ILE A 148 1.34 -2.55 -4.91
CA ILE A 148 2.73 -2.77 -5.32
C ILE A 148 3.64 -1.96 -4.41
N VAL A 149 4.61 -2.62 -3.79
CA VAL A 149 5.77 -1.97 -3.20
C VAL A 149 6.71 -1.61 -4.36
N GLN A 150 6.76 -0.34 -4.72
CA GLN A 150 7.43 0.16 -5.92
C GLN A 150 8.75 0.83 -5.56
N PHE A 151 9.83 0.44 -6.24
CA PHE A 151 11.14 1.09 -6.11
C PHE A 151 11.24 2.24 -7.13
N VAL A 152 11.52 3.45 -6.66
CA VAL A 152 11.47 4.67 -7.45
C VAL A 152 12.76 5.47 -7.41
N LEU A 153 12.84 6.44 -8.32
CA LEU A 153 13.85 7.47 -8.44
C LEU A 153 13.25 8.79 -7.95
N CYS A 154 13.89 9.42 -6.98
CA CYS A 154 13.51 10.72 -6.45
C CYS A 154 14.57 11.78 -6.77
N ALA A 155 14.16 12.87 -7.43
CA ALA A 155 15.11 13.84 -7.96
C ALA A 155 15.95 14.50 -6.85
N GLY A 156 17.27 14.54 -7.07
CA GLY A 156 18.23 15.09 -6.11
C GLY A 156 18.96 14.03 -5.28
N ASP A 157 18.48 12.79 -5.28
CA ASP A 157 19.08 11.66 -4.56
C ASP A 157 20.07 10.86 -5.42
N GLU A 158 20.84 9.97 -4.78
CA GLU A 158 21.76 9.06 -5.47
C GLU A 158 21.03 7.81 -5.93
N HIS A 159 20.78 7.69 -7.24
CA HIS A 159 20.08 6.57 -7.87
C HIS A 159 20.93 5.30 -8.07
N TYR A 160 22.05 5.15 -7.35
CA TYR A 160 23.02 4.09 -7.59
C TYR A 160 23.44 3.46 -6.27
N ILE A 161 23.11 2.19 -6.09
CA ILE A 161 23.45 1.43 -4.88
C ILE A 161 24.37 0.27 -5.29
N PRO A 162 25.69 0.36 -5.04
CA PRO A 162 26.63 -0.70 -5.38
C PRO A 162 26.36 -1.96 -4.55
N GLN A 163 26.48 -3.13 -5.17
CA GLN A 163 26.35 -4.44 -4.54
C GLN A 163 27.73 -5.11 -4.39
N ASP A 164 27.84 -6.02 -3.42
CA ASP A 164 29.11 -6.75 -3.14
C ASP A 164 29.58 -7.63 -4.31
N ASP A 165 28.66 -8.08 -5.15
CA ASP A 165 28.96 -8.90 -6.34
C ASP A 165 29.42 -8.07 -7.55
N GLY A 166 29.54 -6.75 -7.39
CA GLY A 166 29.93 -5.80 -8.43
C GLY A 166 28.78 -5.36 -9.33
N THR A 167 27.54 -5.76 -9.05
CA THR A 167 26.34 -5.21 -9.68
C THR A 167 25.90 -3.93 -8.96
N ALA A 168 24.78 -3.35 -9.41
CA ALA A 168 24.18 -2.19 -8.76
C ALA A 168 22.67 -2.21 -8.89
N LEU A 169 22.01 -1.70 -7.87
CA LEU A 169 20.58 -1.39 -7.88
C LEU A 169 20.40 0.08 -8.26
N TYR A 170 19.27 0.37 -8.92
CA TYR A 170 18.99 1.70 -9.45
C TYR A 170 17.64 2.22 -8.98
N PHE A 171 17.58 2.61 -7.71
CA PHE A 171 16.49 3.29 -7.02
C PHE A 171 17.07 4.01 -5.79
N ASP A 172 16.28 4.87 -5.16
CA ASP A 172 16.63 5.58 -3.92
C ASP A 172 15.47 5.62 -2.91
N HIS A 173 14.25 5.34 -3.36
CA HIS A 173 13.06 5.39 -2.53
C HIS A 173 12.08 4.26 -2.87
N ILE A 174 11.11 4.02 -1.99
CA ILE A 174 10.13 2.94 -2.13
C ILE A 174 8.75 3.44 -1.74
N GLU A 175 7.78 3.36 -2.63
CA GLU A 175 6.42 3.89 -2.39
C GLU A 175 5.34 2.83 -2.67
N PRO A 176 4.16 2.94 -2.03
CA PRO A 176 3.04 2.06 -2.35
C PRO A 176 2.30 2.58 -3.59
N PHE A 177 2.17 1.74 -4.60
CA PHE A 177 1.39 1.97 -5.82
C PHE A 177 0.15 1.09 -5.79
N PHE A 178 -1.05 1.66 -5.89
CA PHE A 178 -2.23 0.91 -5.42
C PHE A 178 -3.51 1.10 -6.22
N LYS A 179 -3.59 2.04 -7.16
CA LYS A 179 -4.81 2.27 -7.94
C LYS A 179 -4.49 2.69 -9.36
N ILE A 180 -5.38 2.36 -10.29
CA ILE A 180 -5.29 2.76 -11.69
C ILE A 180 -6.61 3.35 -12.18
N TYR A 181 -6.53 4.41 -12.97
CA TYR A 181 -7.63 5.00 -13.73
C TYR A 181 -7.32 4.88 -15.21
N SER A 182 -8.31 4.47 -16.00
CA SER A 182 -8.16 4.32 -17.44
C SER A 182 -9.37 4.88 -18.21
N LYS A 183 -9.09 5.39 -19.41
CA LYS A 183 -10.11 5.65 -20.44
C LYS A 183 -10.55 4.38 -21.17
N HIS A 184 -9.83 3.29 -20.96
CA HIS A 184 -9.96 2.02 -21.65
C HIS A 184 -10.46 0.93 -20.70
N PRO A 185 -11.23 -0.05 -21.18
CA PRO A 185 -11.64 -1.19 -20.37
C PRO A 185 -10.43 -1.90 -19.74
N LEU A 186 -10.50 -2.23 -18.46
CA LEU A 186 -9.44 -2.95 -17.73
C LEU A 186 -9.40 -4.46 -18.02
N THR A 187 -9.91 -4.87 -19.19
CA THR A 187 -9.99 -6.28 -19.61
C THR A 187 -8.87 -6.69 -20.56
N ASP A 188 -8.09 -5.73 -21.08
CA ASP A 188 -6.94 -5.99 -21.93
C ASP A 188 -5.61 -5.76 -21.18
N GLU A 189 -4.53 -6.27 -21.77
CA GLU A 189 -3.17 -6.15 -21.25
C GLU A 189 -2.40 -4.99 -21.92
N ALA A 190 -3.05 -4.16 -22.74
CA ALA A 190 -2.39 -3.03 -23.39
C ALA A 190 -2.10 -1.93 -22.38
N ILE A 191 -0.92 -1.33 -22.45
CA ILE A 191 -0.62 -0.09 -21.73
C ILE A 191 -1.11 1.09 -22.58
N TYR A 192 -1.74 2.06 -21.92
CA TYR A 192 -2.09 3.32 -22.55
C TYR A 192 -1.33 4.44 -21.87
N ASP A 193 -0.75 5.32 -22.68
CA ASP A 193 0.04 6.47 -22.23
C ASP A 193 -0.72 7.36 -21.24
N ASP A 194 -2.05 7.42 -21.37
CA ASP A 194 -2.94 8.22 -20.55
C ASP A 194 -3.54 7.46 -19.36
N ASP A 195 -3.23 6.17 -19.17
CA ASP A 195 -3.54 5.45 -17.92
C ASP A 195 -2.86 6.19 -16.76
N ILE A 196 -3.59 6.40 -15.67
CA ILE A 196 -3.11 7.10 -14.47
C ILE A 196 -2.93 6.08 -13.35
N VAL A 197 -1.74 6.04 -12.77
CA VAL A 197 -1.45 5.30 -11.54
C VAL A 197 -1.54 6.22 -10.34
N VAL A 198 -1.95 5.64 -9.21
CA VAL A 198 -1.94 6.31 -7.90
C VAL A 198 -0.89 5.67 -7.01
N HIS A 199 -0.14 6.52 -6.34
CA HIS A 199 0.87 6.15 -5.36
C HIS A 199 0.76 6.99 -4.08
N GLY A 200 1.34 6.50 -2.99
CA GLY A 200 1.56 7.28 -1.77
C GLY A 200 2.91 7.97 -1.81
N SER A 201 3.09 9.06 -1.05
CA SER A 201 4.38 9.79 -0.97
C SER A 201 5.24 9.44 0.26
N ASP A 202 4.77 8.52 1.10
CA ASP A 202 5.31 8.26 2.43
C ASP A 202 5.31 9.46 3.41
N TYR A 203 4.73 10.59 3.03
CA TYR A 203 4.56 11.77 3.87
C TYR A 203 3.11 12.20 4.02
N GLY A 204 2.19 11.22 3.97
CA GLY A 204 0.75 11.45 4.07
C GLY A 204 0.40 12.39 5.24
N PRO A 205 -0.66 13.21 5.12
CA PRO A 205 -1.68 13.14 4.09
C PRO A 205 -1.25 13.71 2.72
N ASP A 206 -1.61 12.98 1.66
CA ASP A 206 -1.36 13.32 0.26
C ASP A 206 -2.54 14.13 -0.30
N GLY A 207 -2.54 15.43 0.01
CA GLY A 207 -3.68 16.31 -0.19
C GLY A 207 -4.74 16.19 0.91
N GLN A 208 -5.75 17.07 0.87
CA GLN A 208 -6.79 17.20 1.89
C GLN A 208 -7.59 15.91 2.08
N ASP A 209 -7.89 15.21 0.99
CA ASP A 209 -8.65 13.96 1.00
C ASP A 209 -7.75 12.73 1.19
N ASN A 210 -6.43 12.91 1.22
CA ASN A 210 -5.42 11.85 1.35
C ASN A 210 -5.67 10.68 0.39
N LEU A 211 -5.80 10.98 -0.90
CA LEU A 211 -6.13 9.98 -1.93
C LEU A 211 -4.89 9.44 -2.65
N GLY A 212 -3.71 9.95 -2.31
CA GLY A 212 -2.45 9.69 -2.99
C GLY A 212 -2.16 10.70 -4.10
N TYR A 213 -1.04 10.51 -4.78
CA TYR A 213 -0.61 11.28 -5.93
C TYR A 213 -0.86 10.52 -7.23
N PHE A 214 -1.13 11.26 -8.30
CA PHE A 214 -1.60 10.75 -9.58
C PHE A 214 -0.58 11.05 -10.68
N ARG A 215 -0.14 10.00 -11.39
CA ARG A 215 0.82 10.10 -12.51
C ARG A 215 0.35 9.31 -13.72
N THR A 216 0.50 9.85 -14.92
CA THR A 216 0.23 9.07 -16.14
C THR A 216 1.36 8.10 -16.42
N PHE A 217 1.06 6.97 -17.04
CA PHE A 217 2.06 6.00 -17.51
C PHE A 217 3.08 6.63 -18.45
N ALA A 218 2.66 7.54 -19.34
CA ALA A 218 3.58 8.27 -20.21
C ALA A 218 4.56 9.18 -19.45
N SER A 219 4.23 9.57 -18.21
CA SER A 219 5.05 10.50 -17.42
C SER A 219 5.99 9.82 -16.43
N ILE A 220 5.86 8.51 -16.18
CA ILE A 220 6.50 7.91 -14.99
C ILE A 220 7.86 7.26 -15.25
N LEU A 221 8.13 6.84 -16.49
CA LEU A 221 9.41 6.23 -16.84
C LEU A 221 10.46 7.29 -17.18
N ASP A 222 11.66 7.17 -16.64
CA ASP A 222 12.82 8.00 -17.01
C ASP A 222 14.13 7.23 -16.79
N ASP A 223 15.28 7.79 -17.17
CA ASP A 223 16.59 7.25 -16.77
C ASP A 223 17.07 7.87 -15.46
N THR A 224 18.22 7.40 -14.96
CA THR A 224 18.81 7.88 -13.69
C THR A 224 19.32 9.32 -13.74
N ASN A 225 19.23 10.03 -14.87
CA ASN A 225 19.46 11.47 -14.90
C ASN A 225 18.18 12.26 -14.60
N MET A 226 17.00 11.64 -14.69
CA MET A 226 15.68 12.26 -14.48
C MET A 226 15.49 13.56 -15.29
N LYS A 227 16.01 13.59 -16.54
CA LYS A 227 15.95 14.77 -17.43
C LYS A 227 14.87 14.66 -18.51
N GLY A 228 14.16 13.54 -18.57
CA GLY A 228 13.08 13.28 -19.51
C GLY A 228 11.73 13.62 -18.89
N ASN A 229 10.90 12.59 -18.71
CA ASN A 229 9.56 12.74 -18.15
C ASN A 229 9.55 13.27 -16.71
N CYS A 230 10.70 13.22 -16.03
CA CYS A 230 10.86 13.58 -14.64
C CYS A 230 11.65 14.87 -14.42
N ALA A 231 11.87 15.65 -15.50
CA ALA A 231 12.62 16.91 -15.43
C ALA A 231 11.99 17.95 -14.49
N ASP A 232 10.67 17.85 -14.25
CA ASP A 232 9.93 18.75 -13.37
C ASP A 232 9.93 18.30 -11.90
N ALA A 233 10.43 17.09 -11.59
CA ALA A 233 10.53 16.59 -10.23
C ALA A 233 11.30 17.59 -9.36
N GLY A 234 10.70 18.00 -8.24
CA GLY A 234 11.36 18.89 -7.29
C GLY A 234 12.52 18.18 -6.60
N THR A 235 13.50 18.95 -6.13
CA THR A 235 14.68 18.43 -5.40
C THR A 235 14.66 18.82 -3.91
N GLU A 236 13.61 19.51 -3.49
CA GLU A 236 13.41 19.86 -2.09
C GLU A 236 12.70 18.72 -1.37
N TRP A 237 12.99 18.56 -0.09
CA TRP A 237 12.34 17.60 0.81
C TRP A 237 10.83 17.49 0.55
N LYS A 238 10.34 16.25 0.35
CA LYS A 238 8.98 15.89 -0.07
C LYS A 238 8.71 16.07 -1.56
N GLN A 239 9.20 17.11 -2.24
CA GLN A 239 8.79 17.35 -3.63
C GLN A 239 9.18 16.21 -4.58
N ASN A 240 10.28 15.53 -4.31
CA ASN A 240 10.83 14.41 -5.07
C ASN A 240 9.98 13.13 -4.92
N GLU A 241 9.48 12.81 -3.73
CA GLU A 241 8.61 11.64 -3.46
C GLU A 241 7.15 11.88 -3.89
N MET A 242 6.71 13.13 -4.00
CA MET A 242 5.39 13.46 -4.58
C MET A 242 5.37 13.37 -6.12
N PHE A 243 6.53 13.23 -6.75
CA PHE A 243 6.66 13.08 -8.20
C PHE A 243 7.77 12.07 -8.55
N PRO A 244 7.62 10.81 -8.11
CA PRO A 244 8.63 9.77 -8.25
C PRO A 244 8.74 9.31 -9.70
N CYS A 245 9.83 8.65 -10.03
CA CYS A 245 10.00 8.04 -11.35
C CYS A 245 10.43 6.60 -11.28
N ILE A 246 10.15 5.85 -12.33
CA ILE A 246 10.54 4.46 -12.45
C ILE A 246 11.63 4.39 -13.49
N ASN A 247 12.74 3.75 -13.13
CA ASN A 247 13.87 3.60 -14.04
C ASN A 247 13.45 2.79 -15.28
N SER A 248 13.50 3.43 -16.45
CA SER A 248 13.09 2.89 -17.74
C SER A 248 13.94 1.70 -18.20
N ASN A 249 15.18 1.59 -17.72
CA ASN A 249 16.11 0.55 -18.13
C ASN A 249 15.94 -0.72 -17.28
N ILE A 250 16.02 -0.61 -15.96
CA ILE A 250 15.90 -1.73 -15.01
C ILE A 250 14.91 -1.36 -13.91
N THR A 251 13.90 -2.21 -13.69
CA THR A 251 12.77 -1.92 -12.79
C THR A 251 12.68 -2.95 -11.68
N TYR A 252 12.08 -2.55 -10.55
CA TYR A 252 11.83 -3.44 -9.42
C TYR A 252 10.45 -3.15 -8.84
N GLY A 253 9.78 -4.19 -8.39
CA GLY A 253 8.52 -4.07 -7.67
C GLY A 253 7.96 -5.41 -7.26
N THR A 254 7.21 -5.38 -6.17
CA THR A 254 6.58 -6.58 -5.60
C THR A 254 5.13 -6.27 -5.27
N ALA A 255 4.21 -6.97 -5.92
CA ALA A 255 2.78 -6.86 -5.66
C ALA A 255 2.42 -7.73 -4.46
N ILE A 256 1.88 -7.13 -3.40
CA ILE A 256 1.23 -7.85 -2.31
C ILE A 256 -0.18 -8.19 -2.78
N THR A 257 -0.54 -9.46 -2.68
CA THR A 257 -1.77 -10.02 -3.28
C THR A 257 -2.78 -10.53 -2.25
N GLY A 258 -2.40 -10.61 -0.97
CA GLY A 258 -3.23 -11.24 0.05
C GLY A 258 -2.49 -11.54 1.36
N LEU A 259 -3.19 -12.22 2.26
CA LEU A 259 -2.63 -12.83 3.46
C LEU A 259 -2.35 -14.31 3.20
N ASP A 260 -1.22 -14.81 3.71
CA ASP A 260 -0.84 -16.24 3.69
C ASP A 260 -0.95 -16.82 5.11
N GLY A 261 -2.04 -17.54 5.39
CA GLY A 261 -2.24 -18.20 6.67
C GLY A 261 -3.47 -19.10 6.67
N LEU A 262 -3.50 -20.10 7.55
CA LEU A 262 -4.71 -20.89 7.86
C LEU A 262 -5.36 -21.71 6.72
N GLY A 263 -4.68 -21.91 5.58
CA GLY A 263 -5.34 -22.46 4.40
C GLY A 263 -6.38 -21.49 3.82
N PHE A 264 -6.13 -20.19 3.97
CA PHE A 264 -6.90 -19.10 3.39
C PHE A 264 -7.16 -19.40 1.92
N ASP A 265 -8.41 -19.73 1.62
CA ASP A 265 -8.90 -19.79 0.26
C ASP A 265 -9.44 -18.40 -0.07
N PRO A 266 -8.75 -17.61 -0.91
CA PRO A 266 -9.21 -16.28 -1.29
C PRO A 266 -10.59 -16.29 -1.96
N ILE A 267 -11.07 -17.45 -2.42
CA ILE A 267 -12.44 -17.63 -2.96
C ILE A 267 -13.48 -17.70 -1.82
N MET A 268 -13.09 -18.19 -0.64
CA MET A 268 -13.98 -18.41 0.50
C MET A 268 -13.94 -17.26 1.51
N SER A 269 -12.86 -16.48 1.53
CA SER A 269 -12.74 -15.30 2.37
C SER A 269 -13.52 -14.11 1.82
N VAL A 270 -14.18 -13.37 2.68
CA VAL A 270 -14.81 -12.09 2.31
C VAL A 270 -13.71 -11.02 2.24
N PRO A 271 -13.58 -10.26 1.13
CA PRO A 271 -12.59 -9.20 1.02
C PRO A 271 -12.77 -8.14 2.11
N THR A 272 -11.67 -7.68 2.69
CA THR A 272 -11.68 -6.65 3.73
C THR A 272 -10.62 -5.60 3.52
N ALA A 273 -10.81 -4.44 4.13
CA ALA A 273 -9.78 -3.43 4.33
C ALA A 273 -9.84 -2.93 5.77
N LEU A 274 -8.70 -2.58 6.35
CA LEU A 274 -8.56 -2.12 7.71
C LEU A 274 -8.23 -0.63 7.73
N LEU A 275 -9.00 0.12 8.51
CA LEU A 275 -8.72 1.50 8.86
C LEU A 275 -8.33 1.57 10.34
N VAL A 276 -7.48 2.54 10.69
CA VAL A 276 -7.19 2.89 12.07
C VAL A 276 -7.39 4.39 12.27
N ASN A 277 -7.50 4.82 13.52
CA ASN A 277 -7.75 6.20 13.92
C ASN A 277 -6.57 7.17 13.69
N SER A 278 -5.47 6.74 13.09
CA SER A 278 -4.32 7.59 12.73
C SER A 278 -3.62 7.13 11.45
N THR A 279 -3.20 8.06 10.60
CA THR A 279 -2.38 7.80 9.41
C THR A 279 -0.88 7.80 9.70
N SER A 280 -0.48 8.18 10.91
CA SER A 280 0.93 8.21 11.36
C SER A 280 1.11 7.35 12.61
N GLU A 281 2.20 6.59 12.64
CA GLU A 281 2.66 5.81 13.78
C GLU A 281 3.66 6.65 14.60
N PRO A 282 3.52 6.79 15.93
CA PRO A 282 4.57 7.39 16.75
C PRO A 282 5.88 6.62 16.63
N ASP A 283 6.98 7.33 16.41
CA ASP A 283 8.31 6.74 16.29
C ASP A 283 8.84 6.31 17.66
N ILE A 284 8.75 5.00 17.92
CA ILE A 284 9.19 4.38 19.16
C ILE A 284 10.72 4.23 19.25
N ARG A 285 11.44 4.39 18.14
CA ARG A 285 12.91 4.27 18.08
C ARG A 285 13.59 5.55 18.55
N GLU A 286 12.96 6.70 18.33
CA GLU A 286 13.38 7.98 18.92
C GLU A 286 12.74 8.24 20.30
N GLY A 287 12.15 7.20 20.91
CA GLY A 287 11.67 7.22 22.28
C GLY A 287 10.26 7.81 22.47
N ASN A 288 9.46 7.93 21.41
CA ASN A 288 8.04 8.21 21.57
C ASN A 288 7.31 6.98 22.13
N ASP A 289 6.25 7.22 22.91
CA ASP A 289 5.39 6.15 23.40
C ASP A 289 4.49 5.62 22.27
N PRO A 290 4.26 4.29 22.17
CA PRO A 290 3.26 3.74 21.26
C PRO A 290 1.87 4.34 21.53
N ALA A 291 1.13 4.64 20.47
CA ALA A 291 -0.24 5.11 20.58
C ALA A 291 -1.23 3.94 20.68
N ILE A 292 -2.41 4.19 21.24
CA ILE A 292 -3.52 3.22 21.24
C ILE A 292 -4.31 3.41 19.94
N PHE A 293 -4.36 2.35 19.14
CA PHE A 293 -5.14 2.30 17.90
C PHE A 293 -6.44 1.53 18.09
N GLN A 294 -7.47 1.95 17.34
CA GLN A 294 -8.72 1.24 17.17
C GLN A 294 -8.91 0.86 15.70
N ALA A 295 -9.18 -0.41 15.46
CA ALA A 295 -9.47 -0.95 14.14
C ALA A 295 -10.93 -0.69 13.73
N THR A 296 -11.12 -0.22 12.50
CA THR A 296 -12.39 -0.27 11.76
C THR A 296 -12.18 -1.14 10.54
N LEU A 297 -12.81 -2.31 10.50
CA LEU A 297 -12.76 -3.23 9.37
C LEU A 297 -13.91 -2.92 8.41
N LEU A 298 -13.57 -2.69 7.14
CA LEU A 298 -14.49 -2.65 6.02
C LEU A 298 -14.67 -4.07 5.51
N ILE A 299 -15.87 -4.63 5.63
CA ILE A 299 -16.18 -6.02 5.25
C ILE A 299 -16.96 -6.04 3.94
N GLY A 300 -16.53 -6.85 2.98
CA GLY A 300 -17.15 -6.95 1.66
C GLY A 300 -16.69 -5.87 0.68
N VAL A 301 -15.41 -5.47 0.77
CA VAL A 301 -14.81 -4.53 -0.19
C VAL A 301 -14.93 -5.11 -1.61
N ASP A 302 -15.20 -4.25 -2.59
CA ASP A 302 -15.43 -4.53 -4.02
C ASP A 302 -16.63 -5.42 -4.40
N SER A 303 -17.10 -6.27 -3.49
CA SER A 303 -18.08 -7.33 -3.77
C SER A 303 -19.41 -7.15 -3.04
N GLY A 304 -19.46 -6.26 -2.05
CA GLY A 304 -20.60 -6.12 -1.16
C GLY A 304 -20.78 -7.34 -0.24
N LEU A 305 -21.96 -7.45 0.37
CA LEU A 305 -22.29 -8.55 1.28
C LEU A 305 -23.68 -9.08 0.98
N ALA A 306 -23.81 -10.40 0.91
CA ALA A 306 -25.11 -11.05 0.95
C ALA A 306 -25.65 -11.07 2.40
N SER A 307 -26.96 -11.25 2.58
CA SER A 307 -27.52 -11.48 3.92
C SER A 307 -26.96 -12.77 4.53
N GLY A 308 -26.84 -12.78 5.87
CA GLY A 308 -26.36 -13.90 6.67
C GLY A 308 -25.41 -13.48 7.77
N THR A 309 -24.85 -14.49 8.45
CA THR A 309 -23.89 -14.31 9.54
C THR A 309 -22.47 -14.42 9.00
N TYR A 310 -21.61 -13.52 9.44
CA TYR A 310 -20.17 -13.51 9.14
C TYR A 310 -19.38 -13.67 10.42
N LEU A 311 -18.29 -14.44 10.36
CA LEU A 311 -17.35 -14.61 11.46
C LEU A 311 -16.12 -13.75 11.20
N VAL A 312 -15.87 -12.79 12.08
CA VAL A 312 -14.64 -11.98 12.09
C VAL A 312 -13.68 -12.61 13.08
N SER A 313 -12.58 -13.17 12.59
CA SER A 313 -11.50 -13.72 13.43
C SER A 313 -10.38 -12.69 13.58
N ARG A 314 -9.94 -12.45 14.81
CA ARG A 314 -8.85 -11.54 15.17
C ARG A 314 -7.62 -12.33 15.62
N PHE A 315 -6.43 -11.85 15.26
CA PHE A 315 -5.14 -12.38 15.70
C PHE A 315 -4.26 -11.22 16.17
N ASP A 316 -3.71 -11.32 17.38
CA ASP A 316 -2.93 -10.25 18.02
C ASP A 316 -1.42 -10.43 17.84
N GLY A 317 -0.99 -10.66 16.60
CA GLY A 317 0.42 -10.77 16.25
C GLY A 317 0.66 -11.59 14.99
N VAL A 318 1.89 -11.47 14.47
CA VAL A 318 2.35 -12.20 13.27
C VAL A 318 2.38 -13.71 13.56
N ASP A 319 2.94 -14.10 14.71
CA ASP A 319 3.02 -15.50 15.11
C ASP A 319 1.64 -16.10 15.38
N GLU A 320 0.77 -15.38 16.08
CA GLU A 320 -0.60 -15.80 16.33
C GLU A 320 -1.37 -16.03 15.03
N PHE A 321 -1.21 -15.15 14.04
CA PHE A 321 -1.84 -15.30 12.72
C PHE A 321 -1.30 -16.55 12.00
N ARG A 322 0.03 -16.68 11.90
CA ARG A 322 0.70 -17.80 11.22
C ARG A 322 0.35 -19.16 11.83
N GLU A 323 0.27 -19.22 13.16
CA GLU A 323 -0.07 -20.44 13.90
C GLU A 323 -1.58 -20.69 14.00
N GLY A 324 -2.41 -19.76 13.52
CA GLY A 324 -3.85 -19.88 13.57
C GLY A 324 -4.50 -19.68 14.93
N LYS A 325 -3.79 -19.02 15.86
CA LYS A 325 -4.24 -18.76 17.22
C LYS A 325 -5.10 -17.49 17.26
N ARG A 326 -6.40 -17.67 17.01
CA ARG A 326 -7.39 -16.59 17.11
C ARG A 326 -7.43 -16.04 18.55
N SER A 327 -7.25 -14.74 18.71
CA SER A 327 -7.43 -14.07 20.01
C SER A 327 -8.91 -13.80 20.31
N ALA A 328 -9.71 -13.57 19.26
CA ALA A 328 -11.16 -13.44 19.36
C ALA A 328 -11.87 -13.87 18.07
N VAL A 329 -13.15 -14.21 18.19
CA VAL A 329 -14.08 -14.44 17.06
C VAL A 329 -15.38 -13.71 17.37
N TYR A 330 -15.87 -12.94 16.39
CA TYR A 330 -17.08 -12.16 16.50
C TYR A 330 -18.08 -12.57 15.42
N GLU A 331 -19.36 -12.63 15.78
CA GLU A 331 -20.45 -12.81 14.83
C GLU A 331 -21.00 -11.45 14.40
N VAL A 332 -21.12 -11.26 13.09
CA VAL A 332 -21.64 -10.05 12.46
C VAL A 332 -22.83 -10.44 11.58
N GLU A 333 -24.01 -9.96 11.96
CA GLU A 333 -25.26 -10.23 11.24
C GLU A 333 -25.50 -9.17 10.16
N VAL A 334 -25.74 -9.63 8.93
CA VAL A 334 -26.17 -8.82 7.80
C VAL A 334 -27.60 -9.22 7.45
N GLU A 335 -28.57 -8.40 7.88
CA GLU A 335 -30.00 -8.72 7.72
C GLU A 335 -30.43 -8.72 6.24
N GLU A 336 -29.93 -7.76 5.46
CA GLU A 336 -30.23 -7.61 4.03
C GLU A 336 -28.94 -7.46 3.24
N ALA A 337 -28.94 -7.94 1.99
CA ALA A 337 -27.78 -7.80 1.11
C ALA A 337 -27.44 -6.33 0.87
N ARG A 338 -26.14 -6.02 0.82
CA ARG A 338 -25.60 -4.68 0.67
C ARG A 338 -24.61 -4.62 -0.49
N ALA A 339 -24.68 -3.57 -1.27
CA ALA A 339 -23.69 -3.28 -2.33
C ALA A 339 -22.44 -2.58 -1.80
N GLN A 340 -22.52 -1.97 -0.62
CA GLN A 340 -21.44 -1.22 0.02
C GLN A 340 -20.85 -2.04 1.17
N PRO A 341 -19.55 -1.87 1.48
CA PRO A 341 -18.93 -2.56 2.59
C PRO A 341 -19.65 -2.24 3.91
N LEU A 342 -19.62 -3.20 4.83
CA LEU A 342 -20.05 -3.00 6.21
C LEU A 342 -18.86 -2.52 7.02
N GLU A 343 -19.01 -1.38 7.71
CA GLU A 343 -18.08 -0.94 8.72
C GLU A 343 -18.32 -1.71 10.03
N TRP A 344 -17.29 -2.38 10.52
CA TRP A 344 -17.28 -3.04 11.82
C TRP A 344 -16.12 -2.50 12.65
N VAL A 345 -16.42 -1.98 13.83
CA VAL A 345 -15.40 -1.41 14.74
C VAL A 345 -15.01 -2.45 15.77
N ASP A 346 -13.71 -2.71 15.88
CA ASP A 346 -13.19 -3.58 16.93
C ASP A 346 -13.31 -2.90 18.30
N SER A 347 -13.97 -3.59 19.22
CA SER A 347 -14.13 -3.15 20.61
C SER A 347 -12.83 -3.23 21.42
N VAL A 348 -11.83 -3.98 20.95
CA VAL A 348 -10.55 -4.17 21.61
C VAL A 348 -9.49 -3.36 20.85
N THR A 349 -8.79 -2.48 21.56
CA THR A 349 -7.71 -1.66 21.00
C THR A 349 -6.40 -2.44 20.94
N PHE A 350 -5.41 -1.92 20.22
CA PHE A 350 -4.04 -2.45 20.18
C PHE A 350 -3.04 -1.29 20.14
N LEU A 351 -1.74 -1.58 20.29
CA LEU A 351 -0.70 -0.56 20.25
C LEU A 351 -0.26 -0.30 18.82
N SER A 352 0.06 0.94 18.48
CA SER A 352 0.58 1.31 17.16
C SER A 352 1.87 0.57 16.80
N SER A 353 2.63 0.11 17.80
CA SER A 353 3.84 -0.68 17.63
C SER A 353 3.61 -2.19 17.49
N SER A 354 2.36 -2.68 17.45
CA SER A 354 2.04 -4.11 17.34
C SER A 354 1.62 -4.53 15.92
N ALA A 355 1.24 -5.80 15.76
CA ALA A 355 0.56 -6.29 14.57
C ALA A 355 -0.80 -6.88 14.96
N VAL A 356 -1.82 -6.69 14.11
CA VAL A 356 -3.13 -7.31 14.25
C VAL A 356 -3.64 -7.71 12.87
N TYR A 357 -4.20 -8.91 12.79
CA TYR A 357 -4.75 -9.47 11.55
C TYR A 357 -6.23 -9.79 11.74
N TYR A 358 -7.01 -9.60 10.68
CA TYR A 358 -8.41 -9.95 10.61
C TYR A 358 -8.67 -10.87 9.41
N THR A 359 -9.48 -11.90 9.62
CA THR A 359 -10.08 -12.67 8.52
C THR A 359 -11.59 -12.70 8.69
N VAL A 360 -12.30 -12.74 7.57
CA VAL A 360 -13.76 -12.80 7.56
C VAL A 360 -14.23 -13.95 6.67
N GLU A 361 -15.07 -14.80 7.25
CA GLU A 361 -15.72 -15.91 6.55
C GLU A 361 -17.23 -15.81 6.73
N LYS A 362 -17.99 -16.23 5.71
CA LYS A 362 -19.44 -16.37 5.83
C LYS A 362 -19.77 -17.72 6.47
N ASN A 363 -20.57 -17.71 7.53
CA ASN A 363 -21.00 -18.91 8.27
C ASN A 363 -22.14 -19.65 7.55
#